data_AF-A0A529VPX4-F1
#
_entry.id   AF-A0A529VPX4-F1
#
_cell.length_a   1.000
_cell.length_b   1.000
_cell.length_c   1.000
_cell.angle_alpha   90.00
_cell.angle_beta   90.00
_cell.angle_gamma   90.00
#
_symmetry.space_group_name_H-M   'P 1'
#
loop_
_entity.id
_entity.type
_entity.pdbx_description
1 polymer ?
#
loop_
_entity_poly.entity_id
_entity_poly.type
_entity_poly.pdbx_seq_one_letter_code
_entity_poly.pdbx_strand_id
1 'polypeptide(L)'
;LILEVAPNADYALLDSGAGEKLEQYGPYRIVRPEGQAIWQRALPAKEWERADAVFTGDTDEEGIGRWRFPKTPLGETWPMKH
;
A
#
# COMPACT_ATOMS: atom_id res chain seq x y z
N LEU A 1 17.99 -0.28 -21.52
CA LEU A 1 18.21 -1.12 -20.33
C LEU A 1 17.07 -0.85 -19.36
N ILE A 2 16.37 -1.88 -18.90
CA ILE A 2 15.35 -1.75 -17.85
C ILE A 2 16.01 -2.14 -16.53
N LEU A 3 15.83 -1.34 -15.49
CA LEU A 3 16.29 -1.63 -14.14
C LEU A 3 15.08 -2.03 -13.28
N GLU A 4 15.26 -3.07 -12.48
CA GLU A 4 14.21 -3.64 -11.65
C GLU A 4 14.68 -3.72 -10.19
N VAL A 5 13.76 -3.54 -9.25
CA VAL A 5 14.01 -3.70 -7.82
C VAL A 5 13.21 -4.90 -7.35
N ALA A 6 13.92 -5.94 -6.91
CA ALA A 6 13.29 -7.11 -6.29
C ALA A 6 12.84 -6.79 -4.85
N PRO A 7 11.84 -7.53 -4.32
CA PRO A 7 11.50 -7.49 -2.90
C PRO A 7 12.72 -7.69 -2.00
N ASN A 8 12.76 -6.98 -0.88
CA ASN A 8 13.79 -7.13 0.15
C ASN A 8 13.15 -7.26 1.54
N ALA A 9 13.97 -7.22 2.60
CA ALA A 9 13.52 -7.38 3.99
C ALA A 9 12.52 -6.30 4.44
N ASP A 10 12.46 -5.20 3.71
CA ASP A 10 11.91 -3.93 4.14
C ASP A 10 10.79 -3.44 3.21
N TYR A 11 10.89 -3.75 1.92
CA TYR A 11 9.91 -3.40 0.93
C TYR A 11 9.60 -4.56 -0.03
N ALA A 12 8.31 -4.75 -0.29
CA ALA A 12 7.84 -5.61 -1.36
C ALA A 12 6.52 -5.06 -1.94
N LEU A 13 6.39 -5.07 -3.27
CA LEU A 13 5.07 -5.00 -3.91
C LEU A 13 4.44 -6.40 -3.82
N LEU A 14 3.36 -6.54 -3.04
CA LEU A 14 2.69 -7.82 -2.82
C LEU A 14 1.66 -8.12 -3.92
N ASP A 15 0.90 -7.11 -4.32
CA ASP A 15 -0.12 -7.20 -5.37
C ASP A 15 -0.45 -5.81 -5.93
N SER A 16 -1.06 -5.77 -7.10
CA SER A 16 -1.55 -4.54 -7.72
C SER A 16 -2.75 -4.81 -8.61
N GLY A 17 -3.62 -3.83 -8.75
CA GLY A 17 -4.78 -3.92 -9.63
C GLY A 17 -5.96 -3.11 -9.12
N ALA A 18 -6.93 -2.90 -10.00
CA ALA A 18 -8.10 -2.06 -9.78
C ALA A 18 -7.74 -0.65 -9.30
N GLY A 19 -6.65 -0.08 -9.84
CA GLY A 19 -6.19 1.26 -9.51
C GLY A 19 -5.49 1.39 -8.15
N GLU A 20 -5.12 0.28 -7.51
CA GLU A 20 -4.44 0.28 -6.21
C GLU A 20 -3.23 -0.67 -6.20
N LYS A 21 -2.37 -0.50 -5.19
CA LYS A 21 -1.26 -1.41 -4.88
C LYS A 21 -1.26 -1.80 -3.41
N LEU A 22 -0.85 -3.03 -3.14
CA LEU A 22 -0.63 -3.59 -1.82
C LEU A 22 0.87 -3.77 -1.61
N GLU A 23 1.42 -3.04 -0.65
CA GLU A 23 2.86 -2.98 -0.38
C GLU A 23 3.14 -3.48 1.05
N GLN A 24 4.28 -4.15 1.24
CA GLN A 24 4.85 -4.42 2.55
C GLN A 24 5.92 -3.37 2.84
N TYR A 25 5.80 -2.66 3.96
CA TYR A 25 6.79 -1.71 4.49
C TYR A 25 7.19 -2.14 5.89
N GLY A 26 8.35 -2.79 6.02
CA GLY A 26 8.78 -3.41 7.26
C GLY A 26 7.68 -4.33 7.81
N PRO A 27 7.14 -4.07 9.01
CA PRO A 27 6.08 -4.89 9.59
C PRO A 27 4.68 -4.62 9.02
N TYR A 28 4.47 -3.53 8.28
CA TYR A 28 3.13 -3.06 7.91
C TYR A 28 2.75 -3.34 6.46
N ARG A 29 1.50 -3.75 6.25
CA ARG A 29 0.87 -3.83 4.93
C ARG A 29 0.12 -2.53 4.64
N ILE A 30 0.41 -1.94 3.49
CA ILE A 30 -0.10 -0.63 3.10
C ILE A 30 -0.82 -0.74 1.76
N VAL A 31 -2.02 -0.15 1.69
CA VAL A 31 -2.75 0.02 0.42
C VAL A 31 -2.69 1.48 0.00
N ARG A 32 -2.31 1.74 -1.26
CA ARG A 32 -2.29 3.07 -1.85
C ARG A 32 -2.88 3.08 -3.26
N PRO A 33 -3.39 4.24 -3.74
CA PRO A 33 -3.76 4.41 -5.13
C PRO A 33 -2.55 4.23 -6.05
N GLU A 34 -2.77 3.56 -7.17
CA GLU A 34 -1.83 3.36 -8.27
C GLU A 34 -2.61 3.38 -9.58
N GLY A 35 -2.82 4.58 -10.13
CA GLY A 35 -3.71 4.80 -11.28
C GLY A 35 -3.30 4.04 -12.55
N GLN A 36 -2.04 3.60 -12.64
CA GLN A 36 -1.55 2.80 -13.76
C GLN A 36 -1.80 1.29 -13.60
N ALA A 37 -2.15 0.80 -12.40
CA ALA A 37 -2.48 -0.60 -12.13
C ALA A 37 -3.92 -0.93 -12.54
N ILE A 38 -4.22 -0.78 -13.83
CA ILE A 38 -5.58 -0.92 -14.40
C ILE A 38 -6.05 -2.38 -14.57
N TRP A 39 -5.17 -3.35 -14.31
CA TRP A 39 -5.49 -4.78 -14.35
C TRP A 39 -6.24 -5.25 -13.10
N GLN A 40 -6.73 -6.49 -13.10
CA GLN A 40 -7.36 -7.10 -11.93
C GLN A 40 -6.31 -7.51 -10.89
N ARG A 41 -6.69 -7.44 -9.62
CA ARG A 41 -5.86 -7.92 -8.50
C ARG A 41 -5.65 -9.42 -8.62
N ALA A 42 -4.43 -9.87 -8.36
CA ALA A 42 -4.11 -11.30 -8.40
C ALA A 42 -4.41 -12.01 -7.08
N LEU A 43 -4.27 -11.30 -5.94
CA LEU A 43 -4.56 -11.87 -4.63
C LEU A 43 -6.05 -11.77 -4.27
N PRO A 44 -6.57 -12.73 -3.48
CA PRO A 44 -7.93 -12.66 -2.97
C PRO A 44 -8.15 -11.43 -2.07
N ALA A 45 -9.40 -10.94 -2.01
CA ALA A 45 -9.79 -9.78 -1.20
C ALA A 45 -9.32 -9.84 0.26
N LYS A 46 -9.37 -11.03 0.89
CA LYS A 46 -8.89 -11.24 2.27
C LYS A 46 -7.42 -10.82 2.50
N GLU A 47 -6.56 -10.85 1.48
CA GLU A 47 -5.17 -10.40 1.64
C GLU A 47 -5.06 -8.88 1.67
N TRP A 48 -5.95 -8.19 0.95
CA TRP A 48 -6.08 -6.73 0.94
C TRP A 48 -6.73 -6.21 2.22
N GLU A 49 -7.74 -6.91 2.76
CA GLU A 49 -8.39 -6.60 4.05
C GLU A 49 -7.43 -6.69 5.25
N ARG A 50 -6.29 -7.38 5.09
CA ARG A 50 -5.23 -7.47 6.09
C ARG A 50 -4.30 -6.25 6.10
N ALA A 51 -4.57 -5.21 5.34
CA ALA A 51 -3.81 -3.96 5.39
C ALA A 51 -3.83 -3.35 6.80
N ASP A 52 -2.69 -2.84 7.24
CA ASP A 52 -2.54 -2.08 8.48
C ASP A 52 -2.88 -0.60 8.27
N ALA A 53 -2.63 -0.09 7.05
CA ALA A 53 -2.93 1.27 6.65
C ALA A 53 -3.46 1.34 5.21
N VAL A 54 -4.46 2.19 4.98
CA VAL A 54 -5.04 2.46 3.66
C VAL A 54 -5.02 3.97 3.45
N PHE A 55 -4.39 4.43 2.36
CA PHE A 55 -4.41 5.83 1.98
C PHE A 55 -5.56 6.08 1.00
N THR A 56 -6.57 6.86 1.41
CA THR A 56 -7.64 7.30 0.49
C THR A 56 -7.29 8.68 -0.04
N GLY A 57 -7.07 8.77 -1.34
CA GLY A 57 -6.84 10.04 -2.03
C GLY A 57 -8.13 10.82 -2.24
N ASP A 58 -8.96 11.00 -1.20
CA ASP A 58 -10.17 11.82 -1.28
C ASP A 58 -9.78 13.23 -1.78
N THR A 59 -10.20 13.55 -3.01
CA THR A 59 -9.83 14.76 -3.77
C THR A 59 -10.77 15.94 -3.55
N ASP A 60 -11.83 15.78 -2.75
CA ASP A 60 -12.94 16.73 -2.70
C ASP A 60 -12.75 17.90 -1.72
N GLU A 61 -11.80 17.83 -0.79
CA GLU A 61 -11.41 18.96 0.07
C GLU A 61 -9.88 19.09 0.13
N GLU A 62 -9.35 20.12 -0.52
CA GLU A 62 -8.07 20.77 -0.18
C GLU A 62 -6.82 19.88 0.00
N GLY A 63 -6.72 18.79 -0.77
CA GLY A 63 -5.43 18.22 -1.16
C GLY A 63 -4.67 17.39 -0.13
N ILE A 64 -5.32 16.89 0.93
CA ILE A 64 -4.66 16.03 1.92
C ILE A 64 -5.38 14.69 2.00
N GLY A 65 -4.87 13.70 1.25
CA GLY A 65 -5.37 12.33 1.33
C GLY A 65 -5.31 11.81 2.78
N ARG A 66 -6.25 10.94 3.14
CA ARG A 66 -6.45 10.49 4.52
C ARG A 66 -5.97 9.07 4.72
N TRP A 67 -5.22 8.86 5.79
CA TRP A 67 -4.90 7.52 6.26
C TRP A 67 -6.04 6.92 7.08
N ARG A 68 -6.40 5.67 6.78
CA ARG A 68 -7.29 4.83 7.58
C ARG A 68 -6.49 3.65 8.12
N PHE A 69 -6.74 3.28 9.38
CA PHE A 69 -6.05 2.18 10.06
C PHE A 69 -7.08 1.13 10.51
N PRO A 70 -7.39 0.11 9.67
CA PRO A 70 -8.50 -0.82 9.93
C PRO A 70 -8.34 -1.67 11.20
N LYS A 71 -7.10 -1.93 11.63
CA LYS A 71 -6.81 -2.78 12.80
C LYS A 71 -6.64 -1.97 14.08
N THR A 72 -5.66 -1.08 14.09
CA THR A 72 -5.30 -0.23 15.24
C THR A 72 -4.61 1.03 14.74
N PRO A 73 -4.76 2.19 15.40
CA PRO A 73 -3.98 3.37 15.06
C PRO A 73 -2.48 3.07 15.05
N LEU A 74 -1.79 3.55 14.02
CA LEU A 74 -0.33 3.49 13.93
C LEU A 74 0.26 4.82 14.39
N GLY A 75 1.49 4.77 14.89
CA GLY A 75 2.28 5.98 15.12
C GLY A 75 2.61 6.67 13.79
N GLU A 76 3.09 7.92 13.87
CA GLU A 76 3.47 8.71 12.69
C GLU A 76 4.62 8.07 11.89
N THR A 77 5.52 7.37 12.58
CA THR A 77 6.71 6.76 11.97
C THR A 77 6.96 5.35 12.50
N TRP A 78 7.71 4.57 11.72
CA TRP A 78 8.19 3.24 12.10
C TRP A 78 9.59 2.99 11.54
N PRO A 79 10.38 2.11 12.19
CA PRO A 79 11.73 1.80 11.72
C PRO A 79 11.70 0.95 10.45
N MET A 80 12.64 1.26 9.55
CA MET A 80 12.95 0.53 8.31
C MET A 80 14.44 0.17 8.34
N LYS A 81 14.81 -1.04 7.92
CA LYS A 81 16.19 -1.53 7.80
C LYS A 81 16.69 -1.46 6.35
N HIS A 82 17.52 -0.46 6.06
CA HIS A 82 18.21 -0.30 4.79
C HIS A 82 19.20 -1.44 4.48
#